data_AF-A0A438GSV1-F1
#
_entry.id   AF-A0A438GSV1-F1
#
_cell.length_a   1.000
_cell.length_b   1.000
_cell.length_c   1.000
_cell.angle_alpha   90.00
_cell.angle_beta   90.00
_cell.angle_gamma   90.00
#
_symmetry.space_group_name_H-M   'P 1'
#
loop_
_entity.id
_entity.type
_entity.pdbx_description
1 polymer ?
#
loop_
_entity_poly.entity_id
_entity_poly.type
_entity_poly.pdbx_seq_one_letter_code
_entity_poly.pdbx_strand_id
1 'polypeptide(L)'
;MRNTYFLSKGENDGGCQSESDSTEEVEARREMVTSPVVNTYPLSSYTFGTKEPKMEKDTSVADRLARMKVNYMKEGMRTSVEAILLWSSTTYTASVTESANLSLTPPLSLNFYLFIYLVISFNLQVQEHNHPHILLLQIGNTFCKLPGGRLKPGENEIEGLKRKLSSKLAANSLALQPDWQIGECVAIWWRPNFETIMYPYCPPHITKPKECKKLFIVHLSEREYFAVPKNLKLLAVPLFELYDNVQRYGPVISTIPQQLSRFQFNMMTV
;
A
#
# COMPACT_ATOMS: atom_id res chain seq x y z
N MET A 1 25.89 -21.79 20.41
CA MET A 1 25.17 -23.05 20.13
C MET A 1 24.10 -22.75 19.09
N ARG A 2 24.26 -23.29 17.88
CA ARG A 2 23.30 -23.18 16.77
C ARG A 2 22.38 -24.41 16.87
N ASN A 3 21.08 -24.23 17.07
CA ASN A 3 20.11 -25.32 16.95
C ASN A 3 19.55 -25.32 15.53
N THR A 4 20.23 -26.04 14.64
CA THR A 4 19.64 -26.57 13.41
C THR A 4 18.98 -27.90 13.74
N TYR A 5 17.65 -27.95 13.72
CA TYR A 5 16.93 -29.22 13.79
C TYR A 5 17.01 -29.90 12.43
N PHE A 6 17.82 -30.95 12.33
CA PHE A 6 17.72 -31.96 11.27
C PHE A 6 16.70 -33.00 11.72
N LEU A 7 15.59 -33.15 10.96
CA LEU A 7 14.70 -34.30 11.10
C LEU A 7 15.25 -35.42 10.19
N SER A 8 15.91 -36.43 10.79
CA SER A 8 16.17 -37.69 10.08
C SER A 8 14.91 -38.55 10.11
N LYS A 9 14.39 -38.94 8.94
CA LYS A 9 13.41 -40.03 8.84
C LYS A 9 14.15 -41.36 8.97
N GLY A 10 13.79 -42.15 9.98
CA GLY A 10 14.05 -43.58 10.01
C GLY A 10 13.04 -44.30 9.11
N GLU A 11 13.53 -45.29 8.37
CA GLU A 11 12.75 -46.30 7.69
C GLU A 11 11.93 -47.12 8.69
N ASN A 12 10.68 -47.43 8.34
CA ASN A 12 10.04 -48.66 8.77
C ASN A 12 9.01 -49.08 7.71
N ASP A 13 9.20 -50.29 7.20
CA ASP A 13 8.34 -51.01 6.28
C ASP A 13 7.02 -51.42 6.94
N GLY A 14 5.98 -51.52 6.10
CA GLY A 14 4.88 -52.48 6.29
C GLY A 14 3.47 -51.90 6.33
N GLY A 15 2.67 -52.29 5.33
CA GLY A 15 1.20 -52.32 5.45
C GLY A 15 0.45 -51.54 4.36
N CYS A 16 0.23 -52.18 3.21
CA CYS A 16 -0.75 -51.73 2.23
C CYS A 16 -2.14 -52.10 2.73
N GLN A 17 -2.92 -51.11 3.19
CA GLN A 17 -4.36 -51.23 3.39
C GLN A 17 -5.06 -50.22 2.48
N SER A 18 -5.87 -50.75 1.56
CA SER A 18 -6.73 -50.00 0.68
C SER A 18 -7.92 -49.45 1.47
N GLU A 19 -7.87 -48.17 1.83
CA GLU A 19 -9.05 -47.42 2.25
C GLU A 19 -9.68 -46.79 1.01
N SER A 20 -10.90 -47.23 0.71
CA SER A 20 -11.78 -46.63 -0.28
C SER A 20 -12.21 -45.25 0.22
N ASP A 21 -11.48 -44.22 -0.18
CA ASP A 21 -11.80 -42.82 0.07
C ASP A 21 -13.12 -42.49 -0.63
N SER A 22 -14.19 -42.38 0.16
CA SER A 22 -15.51 -41.99 -0.31
C SER A 22 -15.42 -40.59 -0.90
N THR A 23 -16.04 -40.42 -2.08
CA THR A 23 -16.04 -39.21 -2.91
C THR A 23 -16.41 -37.91 -2.18
N GLU A 24 -17.02 -37.98 -0.98
CA GLU A 24 -17.36 -36.84 -0.12
C GLU A 24 -16.16 -36.26 0.67
N GLU A 25 -15.15 -37.05 1.07
CA GLU A 25 -13.97 -36.54 1.80
C GLU A 25 -12.96 -35.82 0.88
N VAL A 26 -12.90 -36.23 -0.40
CA VAL A 26 -12.11 -35.55 -1.44
C VAL A 26 -12.73 -34.20 -1.82
N GLU A 27 -14.06 -34.09 -1.76
CA GLU A 27 -14.80 -32.86 -2.09
C GLU A 27 -14.77 -31.85 -0.93
N ALA A 28 -14.76 -32.33 0.32
CA ALA A 28 -14.55 -31.49 1.51
C ALA A 28 -13.14 -30.87 1.61
N ARG A 29 -12.13 -31.47 0.95
CA ARG A 29 -10.75 -30.92 0.87
C ARG A 29 -10.57 -29.88 -0.25
N ARG A 30 -11.64 -29.57 -0.99
CA ARG A 30 -11.68 -28.52 -2.02
C ARG A 30 -12.54 -27.33 -1.60
N GLU A 31 -12.49 -26.92 -0.33
CA GLU A 31 -12.63 -25.49 -0.06
C GLU A 31 -11.45 -24.77 -0.73
N MET A 32 -11.62 -24.43 -2.01
CA MET A 32 -10.75 -23.49 -2.68
C MET A 32 -10.73 -22.24 -1.81
N VAL A 33 -9.58 -21.92 -1.22
CA VAL A 33 -9.35 -20.63 -0.56
C VAL A 33 -9.64 -19.56 -1.61
N THR A 34 -10.85 -19.01 -1.61
CA THR A 34 -11.23 -17.96 -2.55
C THR A 34 -10.49 -16.70 -2.12
N SER A 35 -9.55 -16.24 -2.94
CA SER A 35 -8.83 -14.99 -2.70
C SER A 35 -9.81 -13.83 -2.57
N PRO A 36 -9.74 -13.01 -1.51
CA PRO A 36 -10.61 -11.84 -1.38
C PRO A 36 -10.40 -10.88 -2.58
N VAL A 37 -11.50 -10.38 -3.13
CA VAL A 37 -11.46 -9.48 -4.29
C VAL A 37 -11.40 -8.02 -3.83
N VAL A 38 -10.53 -7.24 -4.46
CA VAL A 38 -10.40 -5.80 -4.24
C VAL A 38 -10.68 -5.08 -5.55
N ASN A 39 -11.76 -4.32 -5.58
CA ASN A 39 -12.04 -3.44 -6.71
C ASN A 39 -11.12 -2.22 -6.67
N THR A 40 -10.54 -1.89 -7.81
CA THR A 40 -9.73 -0.67 -7.99
C THR A 40 -10.23 0.09 -9.19
N TYR A 41 -10.27 1.41 -9.11
CA TYR A 41 -10.77 2.28 -10.16
C TYR A 41 -9.64 3.13 -10.72
N PRO A 42 -9.75 3.60 -11.99
CA PRO A 42 -8.70 4.37 -12.61
C PRO A 42 -8.51 5.71 -11.89
N LEU A 43 -7.30 6.26 -11.94
CA LEU A 43 -6.99 7.55 -11.34
C LEU A 43 -7.96 8.67 -11.81
N SER A 44 -8.42 8.59 -13.07
CA SER A 44 -9.37 9.53 -13.67
C SER A 44 -10.74 9.57 -12.98
N SER A 45 -11.11 8.56 -12.19
CA SER A 45 -12.36 8.55 -11.44
C SER A 45 -12.31 9.39 -10.16
N TYR A 46 -11.11 9.77 -9.71
CA TYR A 46 -10.89 10.53 -8.49
C TYR A 46 -10.59 12.00 -8.78
N THR A 47 -11.19 12.87 -7.98
CA THR A 47 -10.94 14.31 -8.08
C THR A 47 -10.07 14.78 -6.93
N PHE A 48 -9.08 15.62 -7.23
CA PHE A 48 -8.13 16.13 -6.26
C PHE A 48 -8.26 17.64 -6.12
N GLY A 49 -8.56 18.08 -4.89
CA GLY A 49 -8.48 19.48 -4.48
C GLY A 49 -7.33 19.73 -3.52
N THR A 50 -7.18 20.98 -3.12
CA THR A 50 -6.19 21.39 -2.11
C THR A 50 -6.88 21.89 -0.85
N LYS A 51 -6.23 21.73 0.30
CA LYS A 51 -6.63 22.34 1.57
C LYS A 51 -5.46 22.89 2.34
N GLU A 52 -5.74 23.57 3.45
CA GLU A 52 -4.73 24.22 4.26
C GLU A 52 -3.61 23.26 4.71
N PRO A 53 -2.36 23.76 4.79
CA PRO A 53 -1.22 22.95 5.21
C PRO A 53 -1.48 22.24 6.53
N LYS A 54 -1.08 20.97 6.61
CA LYS A 54 -1.15 20.19 7.83
C LYS A 54 0.25 19.98 8.37
N MET A 55 0.61 20.76 9.39
CA MET A 55 1.91 20.64 10.04
C MET A 55 2.05 19.30 10.76
N GLU A 56 3.23 18.68 10.63
CA GLU A 56 3.58 17.52 11.43
C GLU A 56 3.78 17.95 12.88
N LYS A 57 3.47 17.03 13.81
CA LYS A 57 3.53 17.38 15.23
C LYS A 57 4.95 17.42 15.81
N ASP A 58 5.90 16.74 15.17
CA ASP A 58 7.28 16.64 15.61
C ASP A 58 8.17 17.21 14.50
N THR A 59 9.15 18.03 14.87
CA THR A 59 10.11 18.64 13.94
C THR A 59 11.25 17.70 13.56
N SER A 60 11.51 16.69 14.40
CA SER A 60 12.57 15.72 14.17
C SER A 60 12.17 14.31 14.64
N VAL A 61 12.96 13.31 14.24
CA VAL A 61 12.83 11.94 14.75
C VAL A 61 13.08 11.88 16.27
N ALA A 62 14.02 12.68 16.78
CA ALA A 62 14.33 12.75 18.20
C ALA A 62 13.13 13.26 19.02
N ASP A 63 12.50 14.34 18.56
CA ASP A 63 11.30 14.91 19.21
C ASP A 63 10.15 13.90 19.24
N ARG A 64 9.97 13.17 18.13
CA ARG A 64 8.97 12.11 18.03
C ARG A 64 9.19 11.00 19.05
N LEU A 65 10.44 10.55 19.22
CA LEU A 65 10.80 9.49 20.17
C LEU A 65 10.70 9.97 21.61
N ALA A 66 11.11 11.20 21.92
CA ALA A 66 10.97 11.82 23.24
C ALA A 66 9.49 11.91 23.64
N ARG A 67 8.65 12.42 22.74
CA ARG A 67 7.20 12.48 22.96
C ARG A 67 6.56 11.09 23.07
N MET A 68 7.04 10.12 22.29
CA MET A 68 6.58 8.73 22.41
C MET A 68 6.88 8.18 23.81
N LYS A 69 8.07 8.43 24.35
CA LYS A 69 8.46 8.03 25.71
C LYS A 69 7.56 8.65 26.77
N VAL A 70 7.30 9.96 26.69
CA VAL A 70 6.41 10.66 27.63
C VAL A 70 4.99 10.09 27.57
N ASN A 71 4.41 9.94 26.38
CA ASN A 71 3.06 9.40 26.23
C ASN A 71 2.97 7.94 26.71
N TYR A 72 4.01 7.14 26.49
CA TYR A 72 4.05 5.75 26.91
C TYR A 72 3.98 5.61 28.42
N MET A 73 4.68 6.48 29.16
CA MET A 73 4.62 6.46 30.63
C MET A 73 3.24 6.83 31.18
N LYS A 74 2.46 7.62 30.43
CA LYS A 74 1.13 8.08 30.85
C LYS A 74 0.02 7.11 30.44
N GLU A 75 0.07 6.60 29.21
CA GLU A 75 -1.06 5.94 28.54
C GLU A 75 -0.71 4.52 28.06
N GLY A 76 0.54 4.07 28.21
CA GLY A 76 1.01 2.77 27.77
C GLY A 76 1.31 2.70 26.27
N MET A 77 1.15 1.51 25.70
CA MET A 77 1.50 1.24 24.30
C MET A 77 0.73 2.15 23.34
N ARG A 78 1.44 2.73 22.37
CA ARG A 78 0.83 3.49 21.27
C ARG A 78 0.17 2.53 20.28
N THR A 79 -1.11 2.74 19.96
CA THR A 79 -1.74 2.10 18.80
C THR A 79 -1.77 3.07 17.62
N SER A 80 -1.34 2.63 16.45
CA SER A 80 -1.45 3.39 15.20
C SER A 80 -2.09 2.56 14.09
N VAL A 81 -2.83 3.24 13.23
CA VAL A 81 -3.53 2.63 12.09
C VAL A 81 -3.17 3.37 10.81
N GLU A 82 -2.93 2.64 9.73
CA GLU A 82 -2.57 3.17 8.41
C GLU A 82 -3.42 2.48 7.34
N ALA A 83 -3.79 3.26 6.33
CA ALA A 83 -4.61 2.79 5.21
C ALA A 83 -3.75 2.53 3.99
N ILE A 84 -4.05 1.42 3.32
CA ILE A 84 -3.65 1.12 1.96
C ILE A 84 -4.85 1.43 1.06
N LEU A 85 -4.75 2.54 0.33
CA LEU A 85 -5.73 2.94 -0.67
C LEU A 85 -5.15 2.57 -2.03
N LEU A 86 -5.93 1.86 -2.85
CA LEU A 86 -5.51 1.32 -4.14
C LEU A 86 -6.27 1.98 -5.28
N TRP A 87 -5.59 2.20 -6.40
CA TRP A 87 -6.21 2.54 -7.68
C TRP A 87 -5.53 1.80 -8.82
N SER A 88 -6.14 1.82 -10.01
CA SER A 88 -5.56 1.28 -11.23
C SER A 88 -4.95 2.40 -12.09
N SER A 89 -3.90 2.07 -12.85
CA SER A 89 -3.45 2.93 -13.96
C SER A 89 -4.43 2.84 -15.11
N THR A 90 -4.71 3.97 -15.77
CA THR A 90 -5.50 4.00 -17.00
C THR A 90 -4.62 3.61 -18.18
N THR A 91 -5.00 2.61 -18.96
CA THR A 91 -4.37 2.35 -20.27
C THR A 91 -4.82 3.41 -21.27
N TYR A 92 -3.94 4.30 -21.71
CA TYR A 92 -4.17 5.06 -22.93
C TYR A 92 -3.67 4.22 -24.11
N THR A 93 -4.57 3.59 -24.86
CA THR A 93 -4.23 3.16 -26.22
C THR A 93 -4.22 4.42 -27.09
N ALA A 94 -3.05 5.05 -27.22
CA ALA A 94 -2.87 6.07 -28.23
C ALA A 94 -2.97 5.40 -29.61
N SER A 95 -4.15 5.44 -30.24
CA SER A 95 -4.23 5.29 -31.69
C SER A 95 -3.58 6.55 -32.27
N VAL A 96 -2.32 6.45 -32.68
CA VAL A 96 -1.66 7.52 -33.45
C VAL A 96 -2.35 7.58 -34.82
N THR A 97 -3.42 8.36 -34.91
CA THR A 97 -3.98 8.85 -36.17
C THR A 97 -3.96 10.36 -36.12
N GLU A 98 -2.77 10.94 -36.08
CA GLU A 98 -2.61 12.34 -36.45
C GLU A 98 -1.27 12.50 -37.16
N SER A 99 -1.35 12.60 -38.48
CA SER A 99 -0.27 13.11 -39.32
C SER A 99 -0.01 14.55 -38.92
N ALA A 100 0.90 14.75 -37.97
CA ALA A 100 1.42 16.07 -37.66
C ALA A 100 2.12 16.61 -38.91
N ASN A 101 1.45 17.52 -39.62
CA ASN A 101 2.07 18.40 -40.60
C ASN A 101 3.01 19.37 -39.86
N LEU A 102 4.16 18.88 -39.39
CA LEU A 102 5.26 19.75 -39.02
C LEU A 102 5.90 20.29 -40.30
N SER A 103 5.78 21.59 -40.53
CA SER A 103 6.58 22.29 -41.54
C SER A 103 8.05 22.32 -41.08
N LEU A 104 8.79 21.29 -41.48
CA LEU A 104 10.22 21.15 -41.18
C LEU A 104 11.04 21.98 -42.16
N THR A 105 11.83 22.92 -41.64
CA THR A 105 12.99 23.44 -42.36
C THR A 105 14.13 22.41 -42.27
N PRO A 106 14.79 22.02 -43.38
CA PRO A 106 15.91 21.07 -43.36
C PRO A 106 17.21 21.75 -42.86
N PRO A 107 18.22 21.02 -42.32
CA PRO A 107 18.54 19.62 -42.58
C PRO A 107 18.86 18.79 -41.31
N LEU A 108 18.02 17.81 -40.96
CA LEU A 108 18.41 16.73 -40.06
C LEU A 108 18.30 15.39 -40.81
N SER A 109 19.29 14.52 -40.62
CA SER A 109 19.44 13.28 -41.39
C SER A 109 18.28 12.31 -41.14
N LEU A 110 18.00 11.44 -42.11
CA LEU A 110 16.93 10.41 -42.02
C LEU A 110 17.07 9.56 -40.73
N ASN A 111 18.30 9.32 -40.30
CA ASN A 111 18.63 8.59 -39.07
C ASN A 111 18.18 9.33 -37.80
N PHE A 112 18.18 10.66 -37.79
CA PHE A 112 17.72 11.45 -36.64
C PHE A 112 16.20 11.40 -36.49
N TYR A 113 15.45 11.43 -37.61
CA TYR A 113 14.01 11.20 -37.59
C TYR A 113 13.65 9.78 -37.17
N LEU A 114 14.34 8.77 -37.71
CA LEU A 114 14.18 7.38 -37.27
C LEU A 114 14.52 7.21 -35.79
N PHE A 115 15.57 7.88 -35.29
CA PHE A 115 15.92 7.84 -33.88
C PHE A 115 14.87 8.51 -33.00
N ILE A 116 14.36 9.69 -33.39
CA ILE A 116 13.25 10.35 -32.68
C ILE A 116 12.01 9.45 -32.71
N TYR A 117 11.64 8.89 -33.86
CA TYR A 117 10.46 8.02 -33.98
C TYR A 117 10.63 6.72 -33.19
N LEU A 118 11.83 6.12 -33.18
CA LEU A 118 12.16 4.94 -32.39
C LEU A 118 12.15 5.26 -30.89
N VAL A 119 12.74 6.39 -30.45
CA VAL A 119 12.74 6.81 -29.04
C VAL A 119 11.33 7.17 -28.57
N ILE A 120 10.53 7.86 -29.38
CA ILE A 120 9.12 8.16 -29.09
C ILE A 120 8.30 6.87 -29.06
N SER A 121 8.46 5.98 -30.06
CA SER A 121 7.73 4.71 -30.10
C SER A 121 8.13 3.76 -28.97
N PHE A 122 9.42 3.73 -28.59
CA PHE A 122 9.93 2.90 -27.50
C PHE A 122 9.54 3.46 -26.11
N ASN A 123 9.38 4.78 -25.97
CA ASN A 123 8.83 5.39 -24.75
C ASN A 123 7.29 5.31 -24.67
N LEU A 124 6.58 5.21 -25.80
CA LEU A 124 5.12 4.98 -25.82
C LEU A 124 4.72 3.49 -25.79
N GLN A 125 5.67 2.57 -25.82
CA GLN A 125 5.43 1.12 -25.69
C GLN A 125 5.81 0.56 -24.32
N VAL A 126 6.00 1.39 -23.29
CA VAL A 126 5.78 0.94 -21.91
C VAL A 126 4.28 0.95 -21.72
N GLN A 127 3.65 -0.14 -22.13
CA GLN A 127 2.27 -0.45 -21.81
C GLN A 127 2.18 -0.35 -20.27
N GLU A 128 1.62 0.74 -19.73
CA GLU A 128 1.21 0.80 -18.32
C GLU A 128 0.02 -0.16 -18.18
N HIS A 129 0.33 -1.45 -18.19
CA HIS A 129 -0.61 -2.53 -17.98
C HIS A 129 -1.26 -2.30 -16.63
N ASN A 130 -2.58 -2.11 -16.63
CA ASN A 130 -3.54 -2.48 -15.58
C ASN A 130 -2.93 -2.99 -14.24
N HIS A 131 -2.22 -2.13 -13.51
CA HIS A 131 -1.41 -2.53 -12.34
C HIS A 131 -1.89 -1.78 -11.11
N PRO A 132 -1.97 -2.45 -9.95
CA PRO A 132 -2.35 -1.79 -8.71
C PRO A 132 -1.29 -0.76 -8.29
N HIS A 133 -1.75 0.42 -7.93
CA HIS A 133 -0.94 1.48 -7.35
C HIS A 133 -1.42 1.80 -5.95
N ILE A 134 -0.48 2.08 -5.05
CA ILE A 134 -0.76 2.52 -3.69
C ILE A 134 -0.63 4.03 -3.61
N LEU A 135 -1.58 4.63 -2.91
CA LEU A 135 -1.57 6.03 -2.56
C LEU A 135 -0.66 6.35 -1.37
N LEU A 136 0.36 7.18 -1.61
CA LEU A 136 1.28 7.66 -0.57
C LEU A 136 1.21 9.18 -0.43
N LEU A 137 1.37 9.67 0.79
CA LEU A 137 1.58 11.09 1.09
C LEU A 137 3.09 11.36 1.14
N GLN A 138 3.58 12.22 0.27
CA GLN A 138 4.97 12.66 0.26
C GLN A 138 5.11 13.98 1.04
N ILE A 139 6.13 14.05 1.90
CA ILE A 139 6.57 15.25 2.61
C ILE A 139 7.93 15.66 2.04
N GLY A 140 8.03 16.89 1.53
CA GLY A 140 9.22 17.31 0.79
C GLY A 140 9.45 16.41 -0.43
N ASN A 141 10.70 16.00 -0.66
CA ASN A 141 11.06 15.16 -1.81
C ASN A 141 11.45 13.72 -1.45
N THR A 142 11.69 13.42 -0.18
CA THR A 142 12.33 12.15 0.22
C THR A 142 11.47 11.26 1.11
N PHE A 143 10.45 11.81 1.78
CA PHE A 143 9.72 11.06 2.80
C PHE A 143 8.30 10.72 2.34
N CYS A 144 7.99 9.43 2.25
CA CYS A 144 6.64 8.95 1.95
C CYS A 144 6.01 8.29 3.18
N LYS A 145 4.69 8.45 3.33
CA LYS A 145 3.92 7.81 4.41
C LYS A 145 2.55 7.36 3.90
N LEU A 146 2.01 6.31 4.50
CA LEU A 146 0.62 5.96 4.35
C LEU A 146 -0.27 6.99 5.09
N PRO A 147 -1.49 7.27 4.59
CA PRO A 147 -2.46 8.03 5.33
C PRO A 147 -2.95 7.24 6.55
N GLY A 148 -3.01 7.88 7.72
CA GLY A 148 -3.31 7.21 8.98
C GLY A 148 -2.82 7.99 10.21
N GLY A 149 -2.62 7.31 11.33
CA GLY A 149 -1.94 7.86 12.49
C GLY A 149 -2.29 7.20 13.82
N ARG A 150 -1.83 7.83 14.91
CA ARG A 150 -2.04 7.38 16.29
C ARG A 150 -3.51 7.47 16.73
N LEU A 151 -4.02 6.39 17.32
CA LEU A 151 -5.33 6.34 17.97
C LEU A 151 -5.33 6.98 19.36
N LYS A 152 -6.49 7.47 19.78
CA LYS A 152 -6.73 7.86 21.18
C LYS A 152 -6.83 6.58 22.06
N PRO A 153 -6.53 6.65 23.36
CA PRO A 153 -6.77 5.52 24.26
C PRO A 153 -8.23 5.04 24.19
N GLY A 154 -8.44 3.73 24.03
CA GLY A 154 -9.77 3.11 23.93
C GLY A 154 -10.54 3.38 22.62
N GLU A 155 -9.95 4.08 21.65
CA GLU A 155 -10.61 4.34 20.36
C GLU A 155 -10.63 3.09 19.47
N ASN A 156 -11.79 2.81 18.89
CA ASN A 156 -11.93 1.73 17.91
C ASN A 156 -11.03 1.97 16.69
N GLU A 157 -10.41 0.90 16.18
CA GLU A 157 -9.39 0.99 15.13
C GLU A 157 -9.96 1.47 13.79
N ILE A 158 -11.14 0.97 13.43
CA ILE A 158 -11.87 1.31 12.20
C ILE A 158 -12.31 2.78 12.24
N GLU A 159 -13.03 3.17 13.28
CA GLU A 159 -13.50 4.56 13.44
C GLU A 159 -12.34 5.54 13.61
N GLY A 160 -11.30 5.11 14.30
CA GLY A 160 -10.06 5.84 14.45
C GLY A 160 -9.36 6.08 13.11
N LEU A 161 -9.32 5.08 12.22
CA LEU A 161 -8.77 5.18 10.88
C LEU A 161 -9.62 6.10 10.00
N LYS A 162 -10.94 5.94 9.96
CA LYS A 162 -11.86 6.85 9.25
C LYS A 162 -11.61 8.31 9.65
N ARG A 163 -11.55 8.59 10.96
CA ARG A 163 -11.24 9.92 11.48
C ARG A 163 -9.86 10.42 11.03
N LYS A 164 -8.84 9.55 10.93
CA LYS A 164 -7.50 9.95 10.42
C LYS A 164 -7.51 10.23 8.93
N LEU A 165 -8.23 9.43 8.14
CA LEU A 165 -8.40 9.62 6.70
C LEU A 165 -9.12 10.93 6.43
N SER A 166 -10.28 11.19 7.04
CA SER A 166 -11.00 12.46 6.87
C SER A 166 -10.12 13.66 7.25
N SER A 167 -9.40 13.57 8.38
CA SER A 167 -8.49 14.64 8.81
C SER A 167 -7.34 14.91 7.82
N LYS A 168 -6.92 13.92 7.03
CA LYS A 168 -5.80 14.03 6.07
C LYS A 168 -6.26 14.33 4.65
N LEU A 169 -7.33 13.69 4.19
CA LEU A 169 -7.70 13.63 2.77
C LEU A 169 -9.12 14.11 2.46
N ALA A 170 -10.02 14.24 3.44
CA ALA A 170 -11.35 14.79 3.14
C ALA A 170 -11.35 16.31 3.06
N ALA A 171 -12.31 16.86 2.30
CA ALA A 171 -12.61 18.28 2.25
C ALA A 171 -13.08 18.82 3.61
N ASN A 172 -13.19 20.14 3.75
CA ASN A 172 -13.86 20.73 4.92
C ASN A 172 -15.39 20.76 4.74
N SER A 173 -15.88 20.65 3.51
CA SER A 173 -17.31 20.56 3.20
C SER A 173 -17.84 19.17 3.54
N LEU A 174 -18.98 19.12 4.23
CA LEU A 174 -19.66 17.86 4.56
C LEU A 174 -20.16 17.12 3.32
N ALA A 175 -20.54 17.84 2.27
CA ALA A 175 -21.04 17.26 1.02
C ALA A 175 -19.97 16.50 0.22
N LEU A 176 -18.68 16.71 0.53
CA LEU A 176 -17.54 16.11 -0.15
C LEU A 176 -16.71 15.22 0.79
N GLN A 177 -17.32 14.70 1.87
CA GLN A 177 -16.67 13.71 2.73
C GLN A 177 -16.72 12.34 2.06
N PRO A 178 -15.58 11.67 1.87
CA PRO A 178 -15.58 10.28 1.45
C PRO A 178 -16.19 9.37 2.51
N ASP A 179 -16.95 8.37 2.06
CA ASP A 179 -17.45 7.30 2.92
C ASP A 179 -16.42 6.16 2.98
N TRP A 180 -15.50 6.27 3.93
CA TRP A 180 -14.37 5.35 4.05
C TRP A 180 -14.81 3.92 4.42
N GLN A 181 -14.78 3.03 3.43
CA GLN A 181 -15.03 1.59 3.63
C GLN A 181 -13.74 0.88 4.04
N ILE A 182 -13.50 0.81 5.36
CA ILE A 182 -12.31 0.13 5.90
C ILE A 182 -12.50 -1.39 5.81
N GLY A 183 -11.64 -2.04 5.05
CA GLY A 183 -11.61 -3.50 4.91
C GLY A 183 -10.78 -4.17 6.01
N GLU A 184 -10.25 -5.34 5.69
CA GLU A 184 -9.51 -6.16 6.65
C GLU A 184 -8.11 -5.62 6.99
N CYS A 185 -7.59 -6.05 8.14
CA CYS A 185 -6.22 -5.79 8.54
C CYS A 185 -5.27 -6.70 7.77
N VAL A 186 -4.33 -6.11 7.02
CA VAL A 186 -3.41 -6.85 6.15
C VAL A 186 -2.04 -7.07 6.79
N ALA A 187 -1.64 -6.24 7.76
CA ALA A 187 -0.37 -6.41 8.46
C ALA A 187 -0.37 -5.74 9.84
N ILE A 188 0.38 -6.33 10.77
CA ILE A 188 0.63 -5.79 12.11
C ILE A 188 2.12 -5.69 12.35
N TRP A 189 2.58 -4.51 12.77
CA TRP A 189 3.97 -4.20 13.03
C TRP A 189 4.17 -3.73 14.47
N TRP A 190 5.21 -4.24 15.11
CA TRP A 190 5.51 -3.99 16.51
C TRP A 190 6.83 -3.25 16.67
N ARG A 191 6.82 -2.21 17.49
CA ARG A 191 8.00 -1.47 17.92
C ARG A 191 8.35 -1.88 19.36
N PRO A 192 9.44 -2.62 19.58
CA PRO A 192 9.79 -3.08 20.94
C PRO A 192 10.37 -1.98 21.82
N ASN A 193 11.13 -1.03 21.24
CA ASN A 193 11.91 -0.02 21.95
C ASN A 193 11.60 1.41 21.46
N PHE A 194 12.09 2.44 22.14
CA PHE A 194 11.96 3.84 21.71
C PHE A 194 12.96 4.19 20.58
N GLU A 195 12.92 3.39 19.52
CA GLU A 195 13.77 3.48 18.33
C GLU A 195 12.89 3.45 17.08
N THR A 196 13.48 3.56 15.89
CA THR A 196 12.74 3.59 14.62
C THR A 196 12.42 2.20 14.04
N ILE A 197 13.10 1.16 14.51
CA ILE A 197 12.93 -0.22 14.02
C ILE A 197 11.56 -0.80 14.43
N MET A 198 10.94 -1.53 13.51
CA MET A 198 9.70 -2.30 13.74
C MET A 198 9.86 -3.72 13.18
N TYR A 199 9.08 -4.65 13.72
CA TYR A 199 9.07 -6.06 13.32
C TYR A 199 7.64 -6.48 12.95
N PRO A 200 7.45 -7.37 11.96
CA PRO A 200 6.12 -7.87 11.56
C PRO A 200 5.56 -8.93 12.54
N TYR A 201 6.10 -8.99 13.76
CA TYR A 201 5.68 -9.84 14.88
C TYR A 201 6.12 -9.17 16.17
N CYS A 202 5.50 -9.52 17.31
CA CYS A 202 6.02 -9.10 18.61
C CYS A 202 7.23 -9.98 18.97
N PRO A 203 8.45 -9.43 19.12
CA PRO A 203 9.63 -10.27 19.39
C PRO A 203 9.51 -11.05 20.71
N PRO A 204 10.12 -12.24 20.81
CA PRO A 204 10.13 -13.02 22.05
C PRO A 204 10.63 -12.19 23.24
N HIS A 205 10.03 -12.43 24.42
CA HIS A 205 10.34 -11.74 25.69
C HIS A 205 9.99 -10.23 25.75
N ILE A 206 9.46 -9.64 24.67
CA ILE A 206 8.93 -8.27 24.69
C ILE A 206 7.50 -8.28 25.26
N THR A 207 7.38 -8.06 26.56
CA THR A 207 6.07 -7.97 27.25
C THR A 207 5.44 -6.58 27.20
N LYS A 208 6.25 -5.54 26.90
CA LYS A 208 5.87 -4.12 26.94
C LYS A 208 6.31 -3.38 25.67
N PRO A 209 5.76 -3.73 24.49
CA PRO A 209 6.06 -3.04 23.23
C PRO A 209 5.61 -1.57 23.27
N LYS A 210 6.31 -0.69 22.55
CA LYS A 210 6.07 0.76 22.56
C LYS A 210 5.03 1.21 21.55
N GLU A 211 4.92 0.50 20.44
CA GLU A 211 3.90 0.77 19.42
C GLU A 211 3.43 -0.53 18.75
N CYS A 212 2.12 -0.64 18.55
CA CYS A 212 1.48 -1.60 17.64
C CYS A 212 0.86 -0.80 16.49
N LYS A 213 1.33 -1.05 15.27
CA LYS A 213 0.88 -0.40 14.04
C LYS A 213 0.14 -1.41 13.19
N LYS A 214 -1.09 -1.08 12.78
CA LYS A 214 -1.93 -1.93 11.95
C LYS A 214 -2.18 -1.29 10.60
N LEU A 215 -2.04 -2.07 9.54
CA LEU A 215 -2.33 -1.65 8.18
C LEU A 215 -3.66 -2.27 7.75
N PHE A 216 -4.54 -1.45 7.19
CA PHE A 216 -5.84 -1.87 6.70
C PHE A 216 -5.95 -1.54 5.21
N ILE A 217 -6.55 -2.44 4.46
CA ILE A 217 -7.01 -2.09 3.12
C ILE A 217 -8.25 -1.21 3.23
N VAL A 218 -8.38 -0.20 2.37
CA VAL A 218 -9.55 0.67 2.33
C VAL A 218 -10.12 0.62 0.92
N HIS A 219 -11.38 0.18 0.83
CA HIS A 219 -12.10 0.07 -0.42
C HIS A 219 -12.59 1.47 -0.80
N LEU A 220 -12.03 2.01 -1.88
CA LEU A 220 -12.47 3.29 -2.44
C LEU A 220 -13.78 3.08 -3.20
N SER A 221 -14.66 4.07 -3.14
CA SER A 221 -15.80 4.13 -4.07
C SER A 221 -15.31 4.41 -5.51
N GLU A 222 -16.17 4.18 -6.50
CA GLU A 222 -15.84 4.46 -7.91
C GLU A 222 -15.37 5.91 -8.09
N ARG A 223 -16.03 6.86 -7.41
CA ARG A 223 -15.70 8.28 -7.48
C ARG A 223 -15.57 8.84 -6.08
N GLU A 224 -14.45 9.51 -5.82
CA GLU A 224 -14.22 10.23 -4.57
C GLU A 224 -13.51 11.56 -4.81
N TYR A 225 -13.71 12.49 -3.87
CA TYR A 225 -13.02 13.77 -3.82
C TYR A 225 -12.01 13.78 -2.68
N PHE A 226 -10.73 13.99 -3.01
CA PHE A 226 -9.65 14.11 -2.04
C PHE A 226 -9.15 15.56 -1.96
N ALA A 227 -9.19 16.15 -0.77
CA ALA A 227 -8.57 17.43 -0.48
C ALA A 227 -7.19 17.23 0.16
N VAL A 228 -6.13 17.43 -0.63
CA VAL A 228 -4.74 17.21 -0.22
C VAL A 228 -4.17 18.48 0.44
N PRO A 229 -3.56 18.39 1.63
CA PRO A 229 -2.90 19.55 2.25
C PRO A 229 -1.78 20.11 1.37
N LYS A 230 -1.73 21.44 1.18
CA LYS A 230 -0.76 22.13 0.28
C LYS A 230 0.72 21.80 0.55
N ASN A 231 1.08 21.39 1.76
CA ASN A 231 2.45 21.01 2.12
C ASN A 231 2.77 19.52 1.87
N LEU A 232 1.85 18.77 1.28
CA LEU A 232 2.00 17.36 0.94
C LEU A 232 1.73 17.15 -0.55
N LYS A 233 2.39 16.15 -1.14
CA LYS A 233 2.02 15.63 -2.46
C LYS A 233 1.37 14.27 -2.29
N LEU A 234 0.40 13.97 -3.13
CA LEU A 234 -0.23 12.65 -3.21
C LEU A 234 0.40 11.91 -4.39
N LEU A 235 0.95 10.72 -4.14
CA LEU A 235 1.66 9.91 -5.13
C LEU A 235 0.90 8.61 -5.42
N ALA A 236 0.77 8.30 -6.70
CA ALA A 236 0.60 6.94 -7.20
C ALA A 236 1.93 6.22 -7.11
N VAL A 237 2.03 5.09 -6.44
CA VAL A 237 3.24 4.25 -6.54
C VAL A 237 2.83 2.82 -6.90
N PRO A 238 3.26 2.29 -8.05
CA PRO A 238 2.95 0.92 -8.43
C PRO A 238 3.62 -0.07 -7.47
N LEU A 239 2.99 -1.22 -7.21
CA LEU A 239 3.54 -2.23 -6.29
C LEU A 239 4.97 -2.67 -6.65
N PHE A 240 5.34 -2.73 -7.95
CA PHE A 240 6.69 -3.12 -8.36
C PHE A 240 7.76 -2.10 -7.93
N GLU A 241 7.44 -0.80 -7.82
CA GLU A 241 8.37 0.22 -7.35
C GLU A 241 8.58 0.15 -5.83
N LEU A 242 7.57 -0.34 -5.11
CA LEU A 242 7.62 -0.55 -3.66
C LEU A 242 8.41 -1.81 -3.27
N TYR A 243 8.26 -2.89 -4.05
CA TYR A 243 8.80 -4.20 -3.73
C TYR A 243 10.31 -4.15 -3.46
N ASP A 244 10.70 -4.59 -2.26
CA ASP A 244 12.10 -4.64 -1.79
C ASP A 244 12.85 -3.29 -1.79
N ASN A 245 12.13 -2.17 -1.92
CA ASN A 245 12.71 -0.83 -1.95
C ASN A 245 12.71 -0.18 -0.55
N VAL A 246 13.36 -0.86 0.39
CA VAL A 246 13.45 -0.44 1.80
C VAL A 246 14.17 0.91 1.94
N GLN A 247 15.15 1.19 1.07
CA GLN A 247 15.92 2.44 1.13
C GLN A 247 15.05 3.67 0.91
N ARG A 248 14.09 3.60 -0.02
CA ARG A 248 13.20 4.73 -0.34
C ARG A 248 11.93 4.75 0.50
N TYR A 249 11.31 3.60 0.73
CA TYR A 249 9.97 3.53 1.34
C TYR A 249 9.97 3.00 2.78
N GLY A 250 11.12 2.54 3.28
CA GLY A 250 11.22 1.90 4.60
C GLY A 250 10.63 0.49 4.62
N PRO A 251 10.85 -0.26 5.72
CA PRO A 251 10.53 -1.69 5.79
C PRO A 251 9.02 -1.99 5.77
N VAL A 252 8.19 -1.07 6.24
CA VAL A 252 6.73 -1.27 6.31
C VAL A 252 6.09 -1.13 4.93
N ILE A 253 6.44 -0.07 4.18
CA ILE A 253 5.79 0.20 2.89
C ILE A 253 6.33 -0.72 1.79
N SER A 254 7.64 -0.99 1.80
CA SER A 254 8.29 -1.86 0.79
C SER A 254 7.85 -3.33 0.83
N THR A 255 7.19 -3.75 1.91
CA THR A 255 6.67 -5.12 2.07
C THR A 255 5.17 -5.24 1.80
N ILE A 256 4.48 -4.14 1.49
CA ILE A 256 3.04 -4.17 1.16
C ILE A 256 2.75 -5.06 -0.06
N PRO A 257 3.55 -5.10 -1.14
CA PRO A 257 3.27 -6.01 -2.26
C PRO A 257 3.12 -7.48 -1.82
N GLN A 258 3.95 -7.93 -0.88
CA GLN A 258 3.86 -9.27 -0.29
C GLN A 258 2.56 -9.45 0.51
N GLN A 259 2.15 -8.44 1.30
CA GLN A 259 0.91 -8.50 2.09
C GLN A 259 -0.34 -8.52 1.21
N LEU A 260 -0.27 -7.88 0.04
CA LEU A 260 -1.39 -7.82 -0.89
C LEU A 260 -1.44 -9.00 -1.88
N SER A 261 -0.40 -9.85 -1.92
CA SER A 261 -0.32 -10.97 -2.87
C SER A 261 -1.46 -12.00 -2.77
N ARG A 262 -2.16 -12.04 -1.63
CA ARG A 262 -3.31 -12.92 -1.41
C ARG A 262 -4.64 -12.37 -1.95
N PHE A 263 -4.67 -11.12 -2.42
CA PHE A 263 -5.90 -10.50 -2.94
C PHE A 263 -5.95 -10.63 -4.46
N GLN A 264 -7.17 -10.82 -4.98
CA GLN A 264 -7.44 -10.68 -6.40
C GLN A 264 -7.85 -9.24 -6.71
N PHE A 265 -7.08 -8.53 -7.53
CA PHE A 265 -7.46 -7.19 -7.95
C PHE A 265 -8.42 -7.24 -9.12
N ASN A 266 -9.60 -6.65 -8.95
CA ASN A 266 -10.56 -6.43 -10.01
C ASN A 266 -10.45 -4.97 -10.48
N MET A 267 -9.83 -4.79 -11.64
CA MET A 267 -9.54 -3.47 -12.20
C MET A 267 -10.75 -2.99 -12.99
N MET A 268 -11.50 -2.05 -12.41
CA MET A 268 -12.69 -1.49 -13.02
C MET A 268 -12.29 -0.54 -14.16
N THR A 269 -13.00 -0.60 -15.28
CA THR A 269 -12.89 0.35 -16.38
C THR A 269 -14.11 1.26 -16.36
N VAL A 270 -13.90 2.57 -16.51
CA VAL A 270 -14.95 3.60 -16.53
C VAL A 270 -15.02 4.21 -17.91
#